data_AF-A0A851XJF9-F1
#
_entry.id   AF-A0A851XJF9-F1
#
_cell.length_a   1.000
_cell.length_b   1.000
_cell.length_c   1.000
_cell.angle_alpha   90.00
_cell.angle_beta   90.00
_cell.angle_gamma   90.00
#
_symmetry.space_group_name_H-M   'P 1'
#
loop_
_entity.id
_entity.type
_entity.pdbx_description
1 polymer ?
#
loop_
_entity_poly.entity_id
_entity_poly.type
_entity_poly.pdbx_seq_one_letter_code
_entity_poly.pdbx_strand_id
1 'polypeptide(L)'
;TGDNSTCQNTQDHDCRCRQGYGCVDSACLYCQKLPECAAGEELVKLGNVDFTFRCKPCEMGTYSNAKNGWCRNWTDCESSGFLTVKQGNSTHNAVC
;
A
#
# COMPACT_ATOMS: atom_id res chain seq x y z
N THR A 1 1.65 -16.66 -21.24
CA THR A 1 1.17 -17.77 -20.40
C THR A 1 1.20 -17.28 -18.98
N GLY A 2 0.03 -16.95 -18.42
CA GLY A 2 -0.07 -16.35 -17.09
C GLY A 2 0.28 -17.39 -16.04
N ASP A 3 1.38 -17.18 -15.32
CA ASP A 3 1.82 -18.05 -14.24
C ASP A 3 0.84 -17.89 -13.07
N ASN A 4 -0.23 -18.69 -13.11
CA ASN A 4 -1.16 -18.90 -12.01
C ASN A 4 -0.50 -19.92 -11.09
N SER A 5 0.49 -19.48 -10.31
CA SER A 5 1.20 -20.30 -9.33
C SER A 5 0.21 -20.67 -8.22
N THR A 6 -0.60 -21.69 -8.49
CA THR A 6 -1.47 -22.32 -7.51
C THR A 6 -0.59 -22.84 -6.39
N CYS A 7 -0.85 -22.41 -5.16
CA CYS A 7 -0.28 -22.98 -3.95
C CYS A 7 -0.85 -24.41 -3.77
N GLN A 8 -0.36 -25.35 -4.57
CA GLN A 8 -0.93 -26.68 -4.73
C GLN A 8 -0.25 -27.72 -3.83
N ASN A 9 0.26 -27.33 -2.66
CA ASN A 9 0.83 -28.27 -1.71
C ASN A 9 0.30 -28.03 -0.30
N THR A 10 -0.57 -28.94 0.15
CA THR A 10 -1.31 -28.97 1.42
C THR A 10 -0.43 -29.07 2.68
N GLN A 11 0.88 -28.85 2.57
CA GLN A 11 1.84 -28.87 3.68
C GLN A 11 2.63 -27.57 3.86
N ASP A 12 2.52 -26.60 2.94
CA ASP A 12 3.13 -25.29 3.14
C ASP A 12 2.17 -24.39 3.92
N HIS A 13 2.30 -24.44 5.24
CA HIS A 13 1.58 -23.58 6.18
C HIS A 13 1.92 -22.08 5.99
N ASP A 14 2.92 -21.76 5.15
CA ASP A 14 3.45 -20.44 4.86
C ASP A 14 3.48 -20.20 3.34
N CYS A 15 2.35 -20.46 2.67
CA CYS A 15 2.14 -20.08 1.26
C CYS A 15 2.33 -18.56 1.10
N ARG A 16 3.58 -18.16 0.85
CA ARG A 16 3.98 -16.77 0.67
C ARG A 16 4.08 -16.47 -0.82
N CYS A 17 3.25 -15.56 -1.29
CA CYS A 17 3.40 -15.02 -2.63
C CYS A 17 4.80 -14.42 -2.81
N ARG A 18 5.39 -14.64 -3.98
CA ARG A 18 6.65 -14.00 -4.40
C ARG A 18 6.58 -12.48 -4.26
N GLN A 19 7.74 -11.85 -4.12
CA GLN A 19 7.81 -10.39 -4.03
C GLN A 19 7.11 -9.71 -5.22
N GLY A 20 6.26 -8.72 -4.91
CA GLY A 20 5.41 -8.03 -5.89
C GLY A 20 4.06 -8.71 -6.18
N TYR A 21 3.72 -9.79 -5.46
CA TYR A 21 2.43 -10.49 -5.55
C TYR A 21 1.78 -10.57 -4.17
N GLY A 22 0.45 -10.62 -4.13
CA GLY A 22 -0.34 -10.74 -2.91
C GLY A 22 -1.48 -11.75 -3.04
N CYS A 23 -1.86 -12.35 -1.91
CA CYS A 23 -2.96 -13.31 -1.82
C CYS A 23 -4.29 -12.62 -2.14
N VAL A 24 -5.09 -13.22 -3.02
CA VAL A 24 -6.43 -12.72 -3.37
C VAL A 24 -7.57 -13.45 -2.69
N ASP A 25 -7.28 -14.51 -1.94
CA ASP A 25 -8.25 -15.27 -1.16
C ASP A 25 -7.73 -15.51 0.26
N SER A 26 -8.64 -15.80 1.19
CA SER A 26 -8.31 -16.05 2.60
C SER A 26 -7.42 -17.28 2.82
N ALA A 27 -7.47 -18.26 1.91
CA ALA A 27 -6.62 -19.43 1.93
C ALA A 27 -5.28 -19.23 1.19
N CYS A 28 -5.06 -18.04 0.60
CA CYS A 28 -3.92 -17.70 -0.25
C CYS A 28 -3.62 -18.78 -1.31
N LEU A 29 -4.65 -19.40 -1.88
CA LEU A 29 -4.53 -20.36 -2.96
C LEU A 29 -4.08 -19.69 -4.27
N TYR A 30 -4.41 -18.42 -4.42
CA TYR A 30 -4.14 -17.61 -5.60
C TYR A 30 -3.32 -16.37 -5.25
N CYS A 31 -2.20 -16.21 -5.96
CA CYS A 31 -1.37 -15.02 -5.91
C CYS A 31 -1.61 -14.14 -7.14
N GLN A 32 -1.94 -12.86 -6.92
CA GLN A 32 -2.06 -11.88 -7.98
C GLN A 32 -0.92 -10.87 -7.90
N LYS A 33 -0.43 -10.43 -9.07
CA LYS A 33 0.54 -9.34 -9.14
C LYS A 33 -0.06 -8.06 -8.55
N LEU A 34 0.65 -7.45 -7.61
CA LEU A 34 0.23 -6.18 -7.01
C LEU A 34 0.45 -5.04 -8.02
N PRO A 35 -0.49 -4.10 -8.13
CA PRO A 35 -0.27 -2.89 -8.91
C PRO A 35 0.86 -2.06 -8.30
N GLU A 36 1.59 -1.34 -9.15
CA GLU A 36 2.61 -0.40 -8.70
C GLU A 36 1.98 0.98 -8.47
N CYS A 37 1.88 1.40 -7.22
CA CYS A 37 1.30 2.68 -6.85
C CYS A 37 2.31 3.81 -6.99
N ALA A 38 1.86 4.95 -7.53
CA ALA A 38 2.71 6.11 -7.71
C ALA A 38 2.98 6.80 -6.36
N ALA A 39 3.88 7.80 -6.37
CA ALA A 39 3.98 8.71 -5.24
C ALA A 39 2.62 9.41 -5.04
N GLY A 40 2.24 9.56 -3.77
CA GLY A 40 0.93 10.07 -3.36
C GLY A 40 -0.23 9.10 -3.49
N GLU A 41 0.08 7.83 -3.74
CA GLU A 41 -0.86 6.73 -3.63
C GLU A 41 -0.31 5.67 -2.67
N GLU A 42 -1.23 4.89 -2.11
CA GLU A 42 -0.92 3.70 -1.33
C GLU A 42 -1.68 2.49 -1.84
N LEU A 43 -1.09 1.32 -1.62
CA LEU A 43 -1.71 0.05 -1.96
C LEU A 43 -2.72 -0.33 -0.88
N VAL A 44 -3.99 -0.42 -1.25
CA VAL A 44 -5.06 -0.84 -0.34
C VAL A 44 -5.58 -2.23 -0.73
N LYS A 45 -5.86 -3.03 0.30
CA LYS A 45 -6.51 -4.34 0.19
C LYS A 45 -8.01 -4.15 0.43
N LEU A 46 -8.83 -4.54 -0.54
CA LEU A 46 -10.29 -4.40 -0.50
C LEU A 46 -10.94 -5.79 -0.47
N GLY A 47 -12.03 -5.92 0.29
CA GLY A 47 -12.77 -7.18 0.43
C GLY A 47 -12.34 -8.01 1.64
N ASN A 48 -13.22 -8.90 2.09
CA ASN A 48 -13.04 -9.69 3.32
C ASN A 48 -12.85 -11.19 3.06
N VAL A 49 -13.40 -11.70 1.95
CA VAL A 49 -13.33 -13.12 1.56
C VAL A 49 -12.48 -13.22 0.29
N ASP A 50 -12.89 -12.48 -0.74
CA ASP A 50 -12.09 -12.22 -1.94
C ASP A 50 -11.44 -10.86 -1.81
N PHE A 51 -10.12 -10.84 -1.93
CA PHE A 51 -9.31 -9.65 -1.80
C PHE A 51 -8.94 -9.09 -3.17
N THR A 52 -9.05 -7.78 -3.33
CA THR A 52 -8.56 -7.05 -4.50
C THR A 52 -7.60 -5.96 -4.05
N PHE A 53 -6.51 -5.78 -4.79
CA PHE A 53 -5.53 -4.72 -4.51
C PHE A 53 -5.70 -3.56 -5.48
N ARG A 54 -5.75 -2.34 -4.94
CA ARG A 54 -5.86 -1.11 -5.75
C ARG A 54 -4.98 -0.02 -5.17
N CYS A 55 -4.54 0.90 -6.01
CA CYS A 55 -3.90 2.13 -5.56
C CYS A 55 -4.98 3.16 -5.22
N LYS A 56 -4.89 3.71 -4.02
CA LYS A 56 -5.76 4.78 -3.54
C LYS A 56 -4.91 6.04 -3.32
N PRO A 57 -5.37 7.23 -3.70
CA PRO A 57 -4.67 8.47 -3.39
C PRO A 57 -4.62 8.70 -1.88
N CYS A 58 -3.52 9.29 -1.40
CA CYS A 58 -3.39 9.71 -0.01
C CYS A 58 -4.49 10.71 0.36
N GLU A 59 -5.09 10.50 1.53
CA GLU A 59 -6.11 11.38 2.07
C GLU A 59 -5.51 12.73 2.48
N MET A 60 -6.35 13.76 2.56
CA MET A 60 -5.92 15.07 3.05
C MET A 60 -5.35 14.94 4.47
N GLY A 61 -4.17 15.52 4.70
CA GLY A 61 -3.42 15.33 5.93
C GLY A 61 -2.38 14.21 5.86
N THR A 62 -2.29 13.48 4.74
CA THR A 62 -1.29 12.42 4.53
C THR A 62 -0.51 12.58 3.23
N TYR A 63 0.67 11.98 3.16
CA TYR A 63 1.55 11.99 2.00
C TYR A 63 2.32 10.68 1.82
N SER A 64 2.73 10.39 0.57
CA SER A 64 3.64 9.31 0.22
C SER A 64 4.63 9.82 -0.83
N ASN A 65 5.92 9.91 -0.49
CA ASN A 65 6.95 10.42 -1.40
C ASN A 65 7.64 9.33 -2.24
N ALA A 66 7.27 8.06 -2.04
CA ALA A 66 7.89 6.92 -2.69
C ALA A 66 6.87 6.14 -3.52
N LYS A 67 7.34 5.50 -4.61
CA LYS A 67 6.54 4.50 -5.33
C LYS A 67 6.30 3.31 -4.41
N ASN A 68 5.09 2.75 -4.44
CA ASN A 68 4.65 1.69 -3.53
C ASN A 68 4.83 2.07 -2.04
N GLY A 69 4.88 3.37 -1.73
CA GLY A 69 4.90 3.88 -0.38
C GLY A 69 3.54 3.77 0.30
N TRP A 70 3.51 3.98 1.60
CA TRP A 70 2.27 4.10 2.38
C TRP A 70 2.03 5.56 2.72
N CYS A 71 0.76 5.96 2.81
CA CYS A 71 0.42 7.32 3.18
C CYS A 71 0.75 7.54 4.66
N ARG A 72 1.55 8.56 4.95
CA ARG A 72 1.96 8.96 6.30
C ARG A 72 1.35 10.30 6.62
N ASN A 73 1.01 10.55 7.88
CA ASN A 73 0.51 11.85 8.29
C ASN A 73 1.54 12.95 8.01
N TRP A 74 1.06 14.13 7.63
CA TRP A 74 1.90 15.32 7.58
C TRP A 74 2.47 15.62 8.96
N THR A 75 3.67 16.20 8.98
CA THR A 75 4.24 16.74 10.21
C THR A 75 3.37 17.87 10.72
N ASP A 76 2.93 17.73 11.98
CA ASP A 76 2.27 18.79 12.72
C ASP A 76 3.31 19.75 13.29
N CYS A 77 3.57 20.83 12.56
CA CYS A 77 4.53 21.87 12.97
C CYS A 77 4.11 22.56 14.27
N GLU A 78 2.82 22.83 14.45
CA GLU A 78 2.30 23.58 15.59
C GLU A 78 2.49 22.79 16.89
N SER A 79 2.28 21.47 16.85
CA SER A 79 2.56 20.58 17.99
C SER A 79 4.03 20.65 18.46
N SER A 80 4.93 20.98 17.54
CA SER A 80 6.37 21.11 17.80
C SER A 80 6.80 22.56 18.07
N GLY A 81 5.86 23.51 18.13
CA GLY A 81 6.13 24.93 18.35
C GLY A 81 6.67 25.68 17.13
N PHE A 82 6.58 25.09 15.93
CA PHE A 82 6.99 25.71 14.67
C PHE A 82 5.77 26.17 13.86
N LEU A 83 5.99 27.13 12.96
CA LEU A 83 4.98 27.53 11.98
C LEU A 83 5.09 26.68 10.73
N THR A 84 3.95 26.29 10.15
CA THR A 84 3.93 25.61 8.85
C THR A 84 4.28 26.61 7.76
N VAL A 85 5.50 26.50 7.21
CA VAL A 85 5.99 27.32 6.08
C VAL A 85 5.35 26.86 4.77
N LYS A 86 5.22 25.55 4.58
CA LYS A 86 4.58 24.96 3.40
C LYS A 86 3.67 23.83 3.81
N GLN A 87 2.40 23.92 3.42
CA GLN A 87 1.44 22.85 3.63
C GLN A 87 1.86 21.59 2.84
N GLY A 88 1.70 20.43 3.48
CA GLY A 88 1.90 19.14 2.83
C GLY A 88 0.89 18.93 1.69
N ASN A 89 1.16 17.95 0.84
CA ASN A 89 0.23 17.47 -0.18
C ASN A 89 0.29 15.94 -0.23
N SER A 90 -0.38 15.30 -1.19
CA SER A 90 -0.36 13.84 -1.29
C SER A 90 1.04 13.25 -1.52
N THR A 91 2.00 14.00 -2.06
CA THR A 91 3.35 13.49 -2.41
C THR A 91 4.45 14.00 -1.48
N HIS A 92 4.25 15.11 -0.79
CA HIS A 92 5.25 15.81 0.01
C HIS A 92 4.72 16.13 1.41
N ASN A 93 5.61 16.02 2.39
CA ASN A 93 5.32 16.40 3.76
C ASN A 93 5.09 17.91 3.90
N ALA A 94 4.46 18.31 5.01
CA ALA A 94 4.51 19.69 5.47
C ALA A 94 5.95 20.09 5.85
N VAL A 95 6.27 21.36 5.63
CA VAL A 95 7.55 21.95 6.01
C VAL A 95 7.30 22.98 7.10
N CYS A 96 8.03 22.79 8.19
CA CYS A 96 8.33 23.78 9.21
C CYS A 96 9.77 24.28 8.94
#